data_AF-A0A6A6IZV8-F1
#
_entry.id   AF-A0A6A6IZV8-F1
#
_cell.length_a   1.000
_cell.length_b   1.000
_cell.length_c   1.000
_cell.angle_alpha   90.00
_cell.angle_beta   90.00
_cell.angle_gamma   90.00
#
_symmetry.space_group_name_H-M   'P 1'
#
loop_
_entity.id
_entity.type
_entity.pdbx_description
1 polymer ?
#
loop_
_entity_poly.entity_id
_entity_poly.type
_entity_poly.pdbx_seq_one_letter_code
_entity_poly.pdbx_strand_id
1 'polypeptide(L)'
;MTEPRMRLRTKGAQFPASDLTAFLVAYGDCIPPLPETIRTLDEIITDYIIETCHEAAAVAHHARRQKIKLDDFKFMLRRDTAKLGRVSEMLETDKELKRKRKAFDTDEGAVV
;
A
#
# COMPACT_ATOMS: atom_id res chain seq x y z
N MET A 1 -16.14 -14.32 -18.74
CA MET A 1 -16.03 -13.11 -17.90
C MET A 1 -15.90 -13.61 -16.48
N THR A 2 -14.71 -13.57 -15.88
CA THR A 2 -14.48 -14.09 -14.53
C THR A 2 -14.47 -12.91 -13.58
N GLU A 3 -15.51 -12.78 -12.76
CA GLU A 3 -15.54 -11.81 -11.66
C GLU A 3 -14.32 -12.00 -10.74
N PRO A 4 -13.81 -10.94 -10.11
CA PRO A 4 -12.79 -11.05 -9.07
C PRO A 4 -13.32 -11.95 -7.96
N ARG A 5 -12.91 -13.21 -7.94
CA ARG A 5 -13.33 -14.15 -6.89
C ARG A 5 -12.58 -13.78 -5.62
N MET A 6 -13.33 -13.44 -4.58
CA MET A 6 -12.81 -13.29 -3.23
C MET A 6 -12.04 -14.56 -2.86
N ARG A 7 -10.74 -14.40 -2.61
CA ARG A 7 -9.90 -15.50 -2.08
C ARG A 7 -10.28 -15.72 -0.62
N LEU A 8 -10.27 -16.98 -0.20
CA LEU A 8 -10.58 -17.34 1.19
C LEU A 8 -9.61 -16.62 2.13
N ARG A 9 -10.15 -15.84 3.08
CA ARG A 9 -9.36 -15.13 4.09
C ARG A 9 -8.55 -16.16 4.89
N THR A 10 -7.24 -15.94 5.02
CA THR A 10 -6.43 -16.71 5.96
C THR A 10 -7.00 -16.47 7.34
N LYS A 11 -7.33 -17.53 8.09
CA LYS A 11 -7.85 -17.37 9.46
C LYS A 11 -6.72 -16.92 10.38
N GLY A 12 -6.99 -15.94 11.24
CA GLY A 12 -6.02 -15.41 12.21
C GLY A 12 -5.48 -14.04 11.82
N ALA A 13 -4.40 -13.64 12.51
CA ALA A 13 -3.75 -12.35 12.29
C ALA A 13 -3.11 -12.29 10.89
N GLN A 14 -3.32 -11.19 10.16
CA GLN A 14 -2.71 -10.98 8.85
C GLN A 14 -1.35 -10.27 8.95
N PHE A 15 -1.19 -9.37 9.91
CA PHE A 15 0.02 -8.61 10.14
C PHE A 15 0.74 -9.02 11.43
N PRO A 16 2.08 -8.88 11.50
CA PRO A 16 2.82 -9.03 12.74
C PRO A 16 2.33 -8.04 13.80
N ALA A 17 2.07 -8.52 15.03
CA ALA A 17 1.60 -7.67 16.12
C ALA A 17 2.58 -6.55 16.50
N SER A 18 3.89 -6.76 16.27
CA SER A 18 4.93 -5.75 16.47
C SER A 18 4.71 -4.52 15.59
N ASP A 19 4.31 -4.73 14.34
CA ASP A 19 4.18 -3.67 13.34
C ASP A 19 2.93 -2.84 13.64
N LEU A 20 1.83 -3.52 14.00
CA LEU A 20 0.60 -2.88 14.45
C LEU A 20 0.79 -2.12 15.76
N THR A 21 1.57 -2.66 16.69
CA THR A 21 1.94 -1.96 17.93
C THR A 21 2.73 -0.70 17.64
N ALA A 22 3.75 -0.79 16.79
CA ALA A 22 4.55 0.38 16.41
C ALA A 22 3.70 1.45 15.72
N PHE A 23 2.73 1.04 14.89
CA PHE A 23 1.77 1.94 14.28
C PHE A 23 0.92 2.65 15.33
N LEU A 24 0.27 1.91 16.24
CA LEU A 24 -0.56 2.50 17.31
C LEU A 24 0.22 3.51 18.15
N VAL A 25 1.44 3.15 18.58
CA VAL A 25 2.30 4.03 19.38
C VAL A 25 2.72 5.28 18.60
N ALA A 26 3.04 5.15 17.31
CA ALA A 26 3.38 6.31 16.47
C ALA A 26 2.23 7.31 16.32
N TYR A 27 0.98 6.86 16.47
CA TYR A 27 -0.22 7.71 16.48
C TYR A 27 -0.71 8.07 17.89
N GLY A 28 0.07 7.79 18.94
CA GLY A 28 -0.17 8.26 20.30
C GLY A 28 -0.96 7.32 21.20
N ASP A 29 -1.09 6.04 20.86
CA ASP A 29 -1.70 5.04 21.74
C ASP A 29 -0.80 4.70 22.96
N CYS A 30 -1.34 3.95 23.92
CA CYS A 30 -0.63 3.54 25.13
C CYS A 30 0.46 2.47 24.86
N ILE A 31 1.42 2.34 25.77
CA ILE A 31 2.49 1.33 25.72
C ILE A 31 2.41 0.44 26.98
N PRO A 32 2.18 -0.88 26.85
CA PRO A 32 1.78 -1.60 25.63
C PRO A 32 0.30 -1.33 25.25
N PRO A 33 -0.06 -1.31 23.95
CA PRO A 33 -1.46 -1.23 23.52
C PRO A 33 -2.27 -2.45 23.97
N LEU A 34 -3.59 -2.29 24.05
CA LEU A 34 -4.49 -3.39 24.36
C LEU A 34 -4.46 -4.46 23.23
N PRO A 35 -4.38 -5.77 23.57
CA PRO A 35 -4.41 -6.84 22.57
C PRO A 35 -5.63 -6.80 21.66
N GLU A 36 -6.78 -6.42 22.19
CA GLU A 36 -8.04 -6.28 21.44
C GLU A 36 -7.96 -5.14 20.42
N THR A 37 -7.28 -4.03 20.75
CA THR A 37 -7.05 -2.90 19.82
C THR A 37 -6.18 -3.37 18.65
N ILE A 38 -5.10 -4.10 18.93
CA ILE A 38 -4.21 -4.65 17.90
C ILE A 38 -4.98 -5.57 16.96
N ARG A 39 -5.80 -6.49 17.51
CA ARG A 39 -6.62 -7.40 16.72
C ARG A 39 -7.67 -6.68 15.87
N THR A 40 -8.32 -5.67 16.44
CA THR A 40 -9.32 -4.87 15.72
C THR A 40 -8.67 -4.09 14.58
N LEU A 41 -7.47 -3.53 14.81
CA LEU A 41 -6.70 -2.84 13.78
C LEU A 41 -6.29 -3.77 12.64
N ASP A 42 -5.86 -5.01 12.95
CA ASP A 42 -5.55 -6.04 11.94
C ASP A 42 -6.76 -6.31 11.03
N GLU A 43 -7.95 -6.45 11.61
CA GLU A 43 -9.18 -6.69 10.87
C GLU A 43 -9.55 -5.48 9.98
N ILE A 44 -9.51 -4.26 10.52
CA ILE A 44 -9.83 -3.02 9.79
C ILE A 44 -8.85 -2.79 8.62
N ILE A 45 -7.54 -2.93 8.85
CA ILE A 45 -6.54 -2.69 7.80
C ILE A 45 -6.67 -3.73 6.69
N THR A 46 -6.90 -4.99 7.07
CA THR A 46 -7.10 -6.07 6.10
C THR A 46 -8.27 -5.76 5.17
N ASP A 47 -9.41 -5.38 5.74
CA ASP A 47 -10.62 -5.09 4.98
C ASP A 47 -10.43 -3.85 4.10
N TYR A 48 -9.80 -2.79 4.64
CA TYR A 48 -9.44 -1.59 3.87
C TYR A 48 -8.58 -1.90 2.64
N ILE A 49 -7.56 -2.76 2.77
CA ILE A 49 -6.68 -3.14 1.65
C ILE A 49 -7.45 -3.92 0.58
N ILE A 50 -8.32 -4.85 1.00
CA ILE A 50 -9.13 -5.66 0.09
C ILE A 50 -10.08 -4.76 -0.70
N GLU A 51 -10.83 -3.89 -0.01
CA GLU A 51 -11.77 -2.97 -0.64
C GLU A 51 -11.06 -2.02 -1.62
N THR A 52 -9.94 -1.45 -1.22
CA THR A 52 -9.06 -0.62 -2.07
C THR A 52 -8.65 -1.38 -3.34
N CYS A 53 -8.28 -2.65 -3.23
CA CYS A 53 -7.89 -3.47 -4.38
C CYS A 53 -9.08 -3.80 -5.29
N HIS A 54 -10.27 -4.05 -4.74
CA HIS A 54 -11.48 -4.26 -5.53
C HIS A 54 -11.87 -2.99 -6.31
N GLU A 55 -11.80 -1.82 -5.69
CA GLU A 55 -12.06 -0.56 -6.38
C GLU A 55 -11.06 -0.29 -7.51
N ALA A 56 -9.76 -0.49 -7.25
CA ALA A 56 -8.73 -0.38 -8.29
C ALA A 56 -8.93 -1.42 -9.41
N ALA A 57 -9.34 -2.65 -9.08
CA ALA A 57 -9.67 -3.68 -10.06
C ALA A 57 -10.87 -3.29 -10.93
N ALA A 58 -11.90 -2.66 -10.35
CA ALA A 58 -13.05 -2.14 -11.10
C ALA A 58 -12.60 -1.07 -12.11
N VAL A 59 -11.72 -0.15 -11.71
CA VAL A 59 -11.13 0.86 -12.61
C VAL A 59 -10.36 0.20 -13.76
N ALA A 60 -9.50 -0.77 -13.46
CA ALA A 60 -8.76 -1.52 -14.48
C ALA A 60 -9.71 -2.24 -15.46
N HIS A 61 -10.78 -2.85 -14.93
CA HIS A 61 -11.79 -3.55 -15.70
C HIS A 61 -12.58 -2.60 -16.61
N HIS A 62 -12.94 -1.40 -16.15
CA HIS A 62 -13.55 -0.36 -16.99
C HIS A 62 -12.64 0.01 -18.17
N ALA A 63 -11.32 -0.01 -17.98
CA ALA A 63 -10.33 0.17 -19.04
C ALA A 63 -10.04 -1.10 -19.87
N ARG A 64 -10.87 -2.15 -19.75
CA ARG A 64 -10.73 -3.47 -20.40
C ARG A 64 -9.38 -4.15 -20.13
N ARG A 65 -8.78 -3.89 -18.97
CA ARG A 65 -7.53 -4.52 -18.53
C ARG A 65 -7.80 -5.52 -17.42
N GLN A 66 -7.15 -6.68 -17.51
CA GLN A 66 -7.13 -7.66 -16.42
C GLN A 66 -6.07 -7.33 -15.36
N LYS A 67 -4.98 -6.66 -15.76
CA LYS A 67 -3.89 -6.29 -14.86
C LYS A 67 -4.10 -4.88 -14.29
N ILE A 68 -4.05 -4.81 -12.97
CA ILE A 68 -4.10 -3.56 -12.19
C ILE A 68 -2.75 -2.85 -12.30
N LYS A 69 -2.78 -1.53 -12.45
CA LYS A 69 -1.64 -0.62 -12.51
C LYS A 69 -1.73 0.41 -11.37
N LEU A 70 -0.62 1.12 -11.10
CA LEU A 70 -0.59 2.18 -10.10
C LEU A 70 -1.59 3.31 -10.39
N ASP A 71 -1.83 3.62 -11.66
CA ASP A 71 -2.79 4.65 -12.05
C ASP A 71 -4.24 4.28 -11.70
N ASP A 72 -4.56 2.98 -11.59
CA ASP A 72 -5.89 2.54 -11.15
C ASP A 72 -6.14 2.91 -9.68
N PHE A 73 -5.12 2.78 -8.83
CA PHE A 73 -5.18 3.22 -7.43
C PHE A 73 -5.28 4.75 -7.32
N LYS A 74 -4.56 5.49 -8.16
CA LYS A 74 -4.69 6.96 -8.21
C LYS A 74 -6.09 7.39 -8.61
N PHE A 75 -6.67 6.74 -9.62
CA PHE A 75 -8.02 7.07 -10.08
C PHE A 75 -9.11 6.66 -9.08
N MET A 76 -8.90 5.56 -8.36
CA MET A 76 -9.75 5.18 -7.22
C MET A 76 -9.79 6.33 -6.19
N LEU A 77 -8.63 6.89 -5.83
CA LEU A 77 -8.49 8.00 -4.88
C LEU A 77 -8.94 9.38 -5.42
N ARG A 78 -9.50 9.50 -6.63
CA ARG A 78 -9.83 10.80 -7.27
C ARG A 78 -10.76 11.70 -6.46
N ARG A 79 -11.52 11.14 -5.51
CA ARG A 79 -12.45 11.89 -4.63
C ARG A 79 -11.81 12.29 -3.29
N ASP A 80 -10.67 11.70 -2.93
CA ASP A 80 -9.91 12.01 -1.72
C ASP A 80 -8.60 12.68 -2.15
N THR A 81 -8.67 13.99 -2.38
CA THR A 81 -7.55 14.79 -2.89
C THR A 81 -6.35 14.78 -1.95
N ALA A 82 -6.57 14.64 -0.63
CA ALA A 82 -5.51 14.55 0.36
C ALA A 82 -4.73 13.23 0.26
N LYS A 83 -5.41 12.08 0.21
CA LYS A 83 -4.75 10.79 0.00
C LYS A 83 -4.09 10.72 -1.37
N LEU A 84 -4.76 11.21 -2.42
CA LEU A 84 -4.19 11.25 -3.77
C LEU A 84 -2.91 12.10 -3.85
N GLY A 85 -2.91 13.26 -3.19
CA GLY A 85 -1.73 14.11 -3.08
C GLY A 85 -0.56 13.39 -2.42
N ARG A 86 -0.79 12.80 -1.24
CA ARG A 86 0.23 12.04 -0.50
C ARG A 86 0.80 10.87 -1.31
N VAL A 87 -0.05 10.09 -1.98
CA VAL A 87 0.39 8.97 -2.83
C VAL A 87 1.21 9.47 -4.02
N SER A 88 0.80 10.58 -4.63
CA SER A 88 1.50 11.15 -5.78
C SER A 88 2.88 11.68 -5.41
N GLU A 89 2.99 12.38 -4.27
CA GLU A 89 4.26 12.86 -3.72
C GLU A 89 5.20 11.69 -3.39
N MET A 90 4.72 10.69 -2.64
CA MET A 90 5.52 9.52 -2.26
C MET A 90 6.08 8.77 -3.48
N LEU A 91 5.27 8.60 -4.53
CA LEU A 91 5.71 7.96 -5.78
C LEU A 91 6.74 8.81 -6.53
N GLU A 92 6.66 10.13 -6.47
CA GLU A 92 7.65 11.00 -7.10
C GLU A 92 8.97 11.00 -6.34
N THR A 93 8.92 11.03 -5.00
CA THR A 93 10.10 10.89 -4.13
C THR A 93 10.82 9.56 -4.39
N ASP A 94 10.09 8.44 -4.52
CA ASP A 94 10.71 7.14 -4.85
C ASP A 94 11.43 7.15 -6.21
N LYS A 95 10.84 7.78 -7.23
CA LYS A 95 11.49 7.94 -8.53
C LYS A 95 12.76 8.78 -8.43
N GLU A 96 12.70 9.88 -7.67
CA GLU A 96 13.86 10.75 -7.46
C GLU A 96 14.98 10.00 -6.73
N LEU A 97 14.66 9.26 -5.67
CA LEU A 97 15.62 8.43 -4.94
C LEU A 97 16.27 7.37 -5.85
N LYS A 98 15.48 6.70 -6.70
CA LYS A 98 16.01 5.75 -7.68
C LYS A 98 16.93 6.41 -8.70
N ARG A 99 16.58 7.61 -9.18
CA ARG A 99 17.44 8.39 -10.08
C ARG A 99 18.76 8.77 -9.41
N LYS A 100 18.72 9.25 -8.17
CA LYS A 100 19.91 9.60 -7.39
C LYS A 100 20.82 8.39 -7.20
N ARG A 101 20.27 7.23 -6.78
CA ARG A 101 21.04 5.99 -6.63
C ARG A 101 21.74 5.58 -7.93
N LYS A 102 21.07 5.68 -9.07
CA LYS A 102 21.66 5.37 -10.38
C LYS A 102 22.78 6.33 -10.79
N ALA A 103 22.73 7.59 -10.37
CA ALA A 103 23.77 8.59 -10.69
C ALA A 103 25.12 8.28 -10.01
N PHE A 104 25.12 7.47 -8.96
CA PHE A 104 26.33 7.00 -8.28
C PHE A 104 26.84 5.64 -8.80
N ASP A 105 26.11 5.00 -9.72
CA ASP A 105 26.42 3.66 -10.24
C ASP A 105 27.25 3.73 -11.56
N THR A 106 27.90 4.87 -11.83
CA THR A 106 28.85 5.02 -12.93
C THR A 106 30.24 4.51 -12.51
N ASP A 107 30.56 3.33 -13.00
CA ASP A 107 31.87 2.67 -13.19
C ASP A 107 33.13 3.47 -12.78
N GLU A 108 33.46 3.51 -11.48
CA GLU A 108 34.83 3.74 -11.00
C GLU A 108 35.60 2.41 -10.89
N GLY A 109 35.59 1.59 -11.95
CA GLY A 109 36.14 0.24 -11.95
C GLY A 109 37.01 -0.16 -13.15
N ALA A 110 37.22 0.72 -14.13
CA ALA A 110 38.11 0.47 -15.27
C ALA A 110 39.28 1.46 -15.29
N VAL A 111 40.16 1.36 -14.28
CA VAL A 111 41.52 1.90 -14.41
C VAL A 111 42.32 0.85 -15.18
N VAL A 112 42.55 1.12 -16.46
CA VAL A 112 43.50 0.38 -17.32
C VAL A 112 44.92 0.65 -16.86
#